data_AF-A0A969VRN8-F1
#
_entry.id   AF-A0A969VRN8-F1
#
_cell.length_a   1.000
_cell.length_b   1.000
_cell.length_c   1.000
_cell.angle_alpha   90.00
_cell.angle_beta   90.00
_cell.angle_gamma   90.00
#
_symmetry.space_group_name_H-M   'P 1'
#
loop_
_entity.id
_entity.type
_entity.pdbx_description
1 polymer ?
#
loop_
_entity_poly.entity_id
_entity_poly.type
_entity_poly.pdbx_seq_one_letter_code
_entity_poly.pdbx_strand_id
1 'polypeptide(L)'
;MRVNDSSGEMMSANLTEGIETVLTLYQNQFKQGVEVIKNYAQLPPVTCYPDELNQVWTNLIHNGLQAMDNRGTLIVDASQENQQVKISISDSGKGIPPEIKSKIFEPFLLLNPLVKAAVWDCILLRKLLTNILVK
;
A
#
# COMPACT_ATOMS: atom_id res chain seq x y z
N MET A 1 -31.29 -15.70 0.11
CA MET A 1 -30.37 -14.94 -0.76
C MET A 1 -28.98 -15.14 -0.20
N ARG A 2 -28.16 -16.00 -0.82
CA ARG A 2 -26.77 -16.15 -0.40
C ARG A 2 -26.08 -14.85 -0.74
N VAL A 3 -25.60 -14.14 0.28
CA VAL A 3 -24.60 -13.09 0.10
C VAL A 3 -23.42 -13.80 -0.56
N ASN A 4 -23.13 -13.46 -1.80
CA ASN A 4 -21.88 -13.88 -2.42
C ASN A 4 -20.79 -13.15 -1.63
N ASP A 5 -20.17 -13.89 -0.72
CA ASP A 5 -19.00 -13.45 0.01
C ASP A 5 -17.83 -13.54 -0.98
N SER A 6 -17.64 -12.47 -1.76
CA SER A 6 -16.57 -12.37 -2.76
C SER A 6 -15.18 -12.24 -2.11
N SER A 7 -15.12 -12.13 -0.78
CA SER A 7 -13.87 -12.20 -0.03
C SER A 7 -13.36 -13.64 -0.01
N GLY A 8 -12.57 -14.02 -1.02
CA GLY A 8 -11.91 -15.33 -1.00
C GLY A 8 -11.40 -15.88 -2.32
N GLU A 9 -11.59 -15.19 -3.45
CA GLU A 9 -11.12 -15.67 -4.75
C GLU A 9 -10.03 -14.78 -5.35
N MET A 10 -8.97 -15.42 -5.86
CA MET A 10 -7.95 -14.72 -6.63
C MET A 10 -8.50 -14.35 -7.99
N MET A 11 -8.27 -13.12 -8.41
CA MET A 11 -8.62 -12.65 -9.73
C MET A 11 -7.51 -11.78 -10.32
N SER A 12 -7.49 -11.72 -11.65
CA SER A 12 -6.60 -10.83 -12.38
C SER A 12 -7.10 -9.39 -12.20
N ALA A 13 -6.31 -8.56 -11.51
CA ALA A 13 -6.67 -7.19 -11.17
C ALA A 13 -5.55 -6.20 -11.52
N ASN A 14 -5.95 -4.95 -11.77
CA ASN A 14 -5.02 -3.84 -11.94
C ASN A 14 -4.72 -3.20 -10.58
N LEU A 15 -3.46 -3.29 -10.14
CA LEU A 15 -3.08 -2.81 -8.80
C LEU A 15 -3.24 -1.29 -8.65
N THR A 16 -3.02 -0.50 -9.71
CA THR A 16 -3.17 0.96 -9.62
C THR A 16 -4.62 1.37 -9.44
N GLU A 17 -5.57 0.60 -9.99
CA GLU A 17 -7.01 0.87 -9.81
C GLU A 17 -7.41 0.70 -8.33
N GLY A 18 -6.95 -0.39 -7.69
CA GLY A 18 -7.18 -0.58 -6.25
C GLY A 18 -6.59 0.54 -5.40
N ILE A 19 -5.38 1.01 -5.74
CA ILE A 19 -4.76 2.14 -5.04
C ILE A 19 -5.57 3.43 -5.25
N GLU A 20 -6.01 3.72 -6.47
CA GLU A 20 -6.85 4.90 -6.75
C GLU A 20 -8.15 4.85 -5.95
N THR A 21 -8.81 3.69 -5.89
CA THR A 21 -10.02 3.50 -5.06
C THR A 21 -9.75 3.91 -3.62
N VAL A 22 -8.65 3.44 -3.02
CA VAL A 22 -8.32 3.80 -1.63
C VAL A 22 -7.96 5.29 -1.50
N LEU A 23 -7.20 5.86 -2.43
CA LEU A 23 -6.89 7.30 -2.43
C LEU A 23 -8.17 8.15 -2.45
N THR A 24 -9.24 7.72 -3.13
CA THR A 24 -10.50 8.46 -3.13
C THR A 24 -11.12 8.60 -1.73
N LEU A 25 -10.92 7.60 -0.86
CA LEU A 25 -11.44 7.61 0.52
C LEU A 25 -10.81 8.73 1.38
N TYR A 26 -9.59 9.16 1.04
CA TYR A 26 -8.81 10.14 1.79
C TYR A 26 -8.77 11.55 1.16
N GLN A 27 -9.60 11.81 0.14
CA GLN A 27 -9.62 13.10 -0.57
C GLN A 27 -9.81 14.30 0.34
N ASN A 28 -10.58 14.15 1.43
CA ASN A 28 -10.82 15.23 2.37
C ASN A 28 -9.57 15.58 3.18
N GLN A 29 -8.79 14.57 3.59
CA GLN A 29 -7.50 14.75 4.26
C GLN A 29 -6.49 15.41 3.32
N PHE A 30 -6.49 15.03 2.04
CA PHE A 30 -5.58 15.63 1.05
C PHE A 30 -5.80 17.14 0.90
N LYS A 31 -7.07 17.57 0.88
CA LYS A 31 -7.43 19.00 0.84
C LYS A 31 -6.94 19.80 2.07
N GLN A 32 -6.58 19.14 3.17
CA GLN A 32 -6.11 19.79 4.40
C GLN A 32 -4.61 20.03 4.45
N GLY A 33 -3.88 19.73 3.37
CA GLY A 33 -2.46 20.04 3.23
C GLY A 33 -1.58 18.86 2.89
N VAL A 34 -2.13 17.77 2.32
CA VAL A 34 -1.34 16.66 1.79
C VAL A 34 -1.35 16.71 0.27
N GLU A 35 -0.16 16.85 -0.29
CA GLU A 35 0.08 16.67 -1.73
C GLU A 35 0.22 15.17 -2.03
N VAL A 36 -0.43 14.70 -3.09
CA VAL A 36 -0.32 13.31 -3.54
C VAL A 36 0.35 13.27 -4.91
N ILE A 37 1.55 12.69 -4.97
CA ILE A 37 2.31 12.48 -6.20
C ILE A 37 2.15 11.03 -6.64
N LYS A 38 1.79 10.81 -7.91
CA LYS A 38 1.44 9.50 -8.44
C LYS A 38 2.28 9.20 -9.68
N ASN A 39 3.19 8.25 -9.57
CA ASN A 39 4.12 7.85 -10.62
C ASN A 39 3.79 6.42 -11.05
N TYR A 40 2.83 6.27 -11.96
CA TYR A 40 2.40 4.95 -12.42
C TYR A 40 2.98 4.64 -13.80
N ALA A 41 3.78 3.57 -13.87
CA ALA A 41 4.05 2.89 -15.11
C ALA A 41 2.82 2.09 -15.56
N GLN A 42 2.79 1.71 -16.84
CA GLN A 42 1.82 0.72 -17.29
C GLN A 42 2.20 -0.65 -16.72
N LEU A 43 1.31 -1.25 -15.94
CA LEU A 43 1.54 -2.53 -15.29
C LEU A 43 0.71 -3.64 -15.93
N PRO A 44 1.23 -4.87 -15.99
CA PRO A 44 0.42 -6.03 -16.31
C PRO A 44 -0.60 -6.28 -15.18
N PRO A 45 -1.76 -6.87 -15.49
CA PRO A 45 -2.67 -7.37 -14.46
C PRO A 45 -1.97 -8.41 -13.58
N VAL A 46 -2.32 -8.42 -12.29
CA VAL A 46 -1.75 -9.33 -11.28
C VAL A 46 -2.87 -10.21 -10.73
N THR A 47 -2.62 -11.52 -10.63
CA THR A 47 -3.53 -12.44 -9.96
C THR A 47 -3.41 -12.27 -8.45
N CYS A 48 -4.43 -11.72 -7.80
CA CYS A 48 -4.41 -11.40 -6.37
C CYS A 48 -5.82 -11.42 -5.77
N TYR A 49 -5.94 -11.21 -4.46
CA TYR A 49 -7.19 -10.89 -3.77
C TYR A 49 -7.36 -9.36 -3.68
N PRO A 50 -8.19 -8.72 -4.53
CA PRO A 50 -8.23 -7.26 -4.63
C PRO A 50 -8.69 -6.60 -3.33
N ASP A 51 -9.67 -7.19 -2.64
CA ASP A 51 -10.20 -6.65 -1.38
C ASP A 51 -9.14 -6.67 -0.28
N GLU A 52 -8.34 -7.74 -0.20
CA GLU A 52 -7.24 -7.83 0.76
C GLU A 52 -6.12 -6.85 0.44
N LEU A 53 -5.78 -6.66 -0.85
CA LEU A 53 -4.82 -5.63 -1.26
C LEU A 53 -5.33 -4.22 -0.97
N ASN A 54 -6.61 -3.95 -1.15
CA ASN A 54 -7.21 -2.67 -0.78
C ASN A 54 -7.07 -2.40 0.72
N GLN A 55 -7.17 -3.43 1.57
CA GLN A 55 -6.90 -3.30 2.99
C GLN A 55 -5.42 -2.97 3.27
N VAL A 56 -4.49 -3.60 2.54
CA VAL A 56 -3.06 -3.26 2.63
C VAL A 56 -2.82 -1.80 2.23
N TRP A 57 -3.34 -1.34 1.10
CA TRP A 57 -3.21 0.05 0.66
C TRP A 57 -3.82 1.03 1.66
N THR A 58 -4.99 0.71 2.22
CA THR A 58 -5.67 1.51 3.25
C THR A 58 -4.77 1.70 4.45
N ASN A 59 -4.19 0.62 4.96
CA ASN A 59 -3.31 0.68 6.12
C ASN A 59 -2.03 1.49 5.84
N LEU A 60 -1.41 1.31 4.68
CA LEU A 60 -0.18 2.01 4.32
C LEU A 60 -0.42 3.52 4.13
N ILE A 61 -1.47 3.89 3.40
CA ILE A 61 -1.84 5.29 3.17
C ILE A 61 -2.24 5.94 4.49
N HIS A 62 -3.03 5.27 5.33
CA HIS A 62 -3.41 5.77 6.64
C HIS A 62 -2.21 6.03 7.54
N ASN A 63 -1.26 5.09 7.59
CA ASN A 63 -0.04 5.24 8.37
C ASN A 63 0.82 6.41 7.87
N GLY A 64 0.97 6.57 6.56
CA GLY A 64 1.70 7.71 5.99
C GLY A 64 1.04 9.05 6.35
N LEU A 65 -0.29 9.13 6.28
CA LEU A 65 -1.05 10.32 6.70
C LEU A 65 -0.85 10.64 8.18
N GLN A 66 -0.86 9.65 9.06
CA GLN A 66 -0.59 9.84 10.48
C GLN A 66 0.86 10.28 10.75
N ALA A 67 1.84 9.68 10.06
CA ALA A 67 3.25 10.03 10.20
C ALA A 67 3.56 11.48 9.80
N MET A 68 2.77 12.01 8.87
CA MET A 68 2.80 13.40 8.39
C MET A 68 1.92 14.35 9.21
N ASP A 69 1.23 13.88 10.26
CA ASP A 69 0.25 14.67 11.01
C ASP A 69 -0.79 15.34 10.05
N ASN A 70 -1.16 14.63 8.99
CA ASN A 70 -2.04 15.04 7.87
C ASN A 70 -1.55 16.26 7.07
N ARG A 71 -0.25 16.55 7.02
CA ARG A 71 0.33 17.58 6.14
C ARG A 71 1.69 17.17 5.58
N GLY A 72 1.90 17.35 4.27
CA GLY A 72 3.15 16.96 3.62
C GLY A 72 2.91 16.36 2.25
N THR A 73 3.78 15.43 1.85
CA THR A 73 3.73 14.80 0.53
C THR A 73 3.65 13.27 0.68
N LEU A 74 2.60 12.69 0.10
CA LEU A 74 2.45 11.26 -0.12
C LEU A 74 2.83 10.93 -1.57
N ILE A 75 3.77 10.01 -1.77
CA ILE A 75 4.24 9.58 -3.09
C ILE A 75 3.87 8.12 -3.30
N VAL A 76 3.17 7.83 -4.38
CA VAL A 76 2.85 6.46 -4.80
C VAL A 76 3.56 6.18 -6.12
N ASP A 77 4.51 5.26 -6.09
CA ASP A 77 5.19 4.75 -7.29
C ASP A 77 4.71 3.35 -7.61
N ALA A 78 4.39 3.11 -8.87
CA ALA A 78 4.00 1.80 -9.39
C ALA A 78 4.86 1.50 -10.62
N SER A 79 5.67 0.46 -10.55
CA SER A 79 6.65 0.12 -11.60
C SER A 79 6.74 -1.40 -11.78
N GLN A 80 7.20 -1.83 -12.95
CA GLN A 80 7.55 -3.21 -13.19
C GLN A 80 9.07 -3.37 -13.06
N GLU A 81 9.52 -4.29 -12.20
CA GLU A 81 10.93 -4.66 -12.06
C GLU A 81 11.06 -6.15 -12.39
N ASN A 82 11.73 -6.45 -13.52
CA ASN A 82 11.82 -7.80 -14.07
C ASN A 82 10.42 -8.41 -14.35
N GLN A 83 10.11 -9.54 -13.71
CA GLN A 83 8.84 -10.25 -13.83
C GLN A 83 7.87 -9.92 -12.68
N GLN A 84 8.17 -8.91 -11.87
CA GLN A 84 7.37 -8.54 -10.71
C GLN A 84 6.89 -7.10 -10.79
N VAL A 85 5.74 -6.87 -10.18
CA VAL A 85 5.23 -5.52 -9.97
C VAL A 85 5.75 -5.02 -8.63
N LYS A 86 6.17 -3.76 -8.62
CA LYS A 86 6.66 -3.07 -7.45
C LYS A 86 5.82 -1.82 -7.20
N ILE A 87 5.19 -1.81 -6.05
CA ILE A 87 4.46 -0.67 -5.51
C ILE A 87 5.27 -0.08 -4.35
N SER A 88 5.45 1.23 -4.35
CA SER A 88 6.07 1.99 -3.27
C SER A 88 5.12 3.09 -2.82
N ILE A 89 4.93 3.20 -1.51
CA ILE A 89 4.18 4.30 -0.89
C ILE A 89 5.15 4.97 0.09
N SER A 90 5.45 6.25 -0.15
CA SER A 90 6.38 7.04 0.66
C SER A 90 5.67 8.26 1.20
N ASP A 91 6.00 8.67 2.42
CA ASP A 91 5.49 9.89 3.04
C ASP A 91 6.65 10.81 3.46
N SER A 92 6.36 12.09 3.64
CA SER A 92 7.32 13.09 4.12
C SER A 92 7.27 13.29 5.65
N GLY A 93 6.75 12.32 6.39
CA GLY A 93 6.54 12.39 7.82
C GLY A 93 7.82 12.23 8.63
N LYS A 94 7.67 12.19 9.96
CA LYS A 94 8.77 12.05 10.92
C LYS A 94 9.47 10.68 10.90
N GLY A 95 9.02 9.78 10.03
CA GLY A 95 9.53 8.42 9.95
C GLY A 95 9.19 7.59 11.19
N ILE A 96 9.82 6.41 11.28
CA ILE A 96 9.59 5.45 12.35
C ILE A 96 10.84 5.39 13.23
N PRO A 97 10.72 5.62 14.56
CA PRO A 97 11.83 5.47 15.48
C PRO A 97 12.52 4.09 15.35
N PRO A 98 13.86 4.01 15.35
CA PRO A 98 14.59 2.75 15.18
C PRO A 98 14.17 1.65 16.16
N GLU A 99 13.77 2.05 17.37
CA GLU A 99 13.39 1.18 18.49
C GLU A 99 12.11 0.37 18.24
N ILE A 100 11.19 0.89 17.41
CA ILE A 100 9.92 0.21 17.09
C ILE A 100 9.90 -0.38 15.68
N LYS A 101 10.99 -0.21 14.91
CA LYS A 101 11.11 -0.63 13.52
C LYS A 101 10.95 -2.14 13.31
N SER A 102 11.24 -2.97 14.30
CA SER A 102 10.97 -4.42 14.23
C SER A 102 9.51 -4.78 14.53
N LYS A 103 8.78 -3.90 15.25
CA LYS A 103 7.41 -4.13 15.74
C LYS A 103 6.32 -3.59 14.81
N ILE A 104 6.63 -2.60 13.98
CA ILE A 104 5.70 -2.05 12.96
C ILE A 104 5.26 -3.09 11.91
N PHE A 105 5.95 -4.23 11.84
CA PHE A 105 5.57 -5.36 11.00
C PHE A 105 4.53 -6.27 11.64
N GLU A 106 4.34 -6.21 12.96
CA GLU A 106 3.41 -7.07 13.70
C GLU A 106 1.93 -6.88 13.28
N PRO A 107 1.44 -5.67 12.96
CA PRO A 107 0.08 -5.52 12.41
C PRO A 107 -0.11 -6.25 11.07
N PHE A 108 0.94 -6.33 10.25
CA PHE A 108 0.93 -7.13 9.01
C PHE A 108 1.09 -8.64 9.30
N LEU A 109 1.56 -9.04 10.49
CA LEU A 109 1.57 -10.44 10.93
C LEU A 109 0.16 -10.99 11.22
N LEU A 110 -0.85 -10.13 11.37
CA LEU A 110 -2.24 -10.55 11.52
C LEU A 110 -2.94 -10.80 10.17
N LEU A 111 -2.30 -10.47 9.04
CA LEU A 111 -2.81 -10.82 7.72
C LEU A 111 -2.83 -12.35 7.55
N ASN A 112 -3.86 -12.85 6.89
CA ASN A 112 -4.01 -14.28 6.60
C ASN A 112 -2.74 -14.77 5.85
N PRO A 113 -2.19 -15.96 6.19
CA PRO A 113 -1.00 -16.53 5.55
C PRO A 113 -1.02 -16.53 4.01
N LEU A 114 -2.18 -16.69 3.38
CA LEU A 114 -2.33 -16.62 1.91
C LEU A 114 -2.07 -15.21 1.37
N VAL A 115 -2.55 -14.18 2.08
CA VAL A 115 -2.29 -12.77 1.76
C VAL A 115 -0.81 -12.48 1.89
N LYS A 116 -0.17 -12.98 2.95
CA LYS A 116 1.28 -12.81 3.13
C LYS A 116 2.06 -13.40 1.97
N ALA A 117 1.76 -14.64 1.58
CA ALA A 117 2.43 -15.28 0.45
C ALA A 117 2.20 -14.50 -0.85
N ALA A 118 0.94 -14.16 -1.17
CA ALA A 118 0.60 -13.42 -2.39
C ALA A 118 1.24 -12.01 -2.41
N VAL A 119 1.23 -11.31 -1.29
CA VAL A 119 1.89 -10.01 -1.13
C VAL A 119 3.39 -10.19 -1.30
N TRP A 120 4.05 -11.16 -0.66
CA TRP A 120 5.50 -11.37 -0.78
C TRP A 120 5.94 -11.86 -2.16
N ASP A 121 5.11 -12.62 -2.87
CA ASP A 121 5.43 -13.22 -4.18
C ASP A 121 5.10 -12.29 -5.36
N CYS A 122 3.97 -11.57 -5.29
CA CYS A 122 3.52 -10.67 -6.38
C CYS A 122 4.00 -9.23 -6.22
N ILE A 123 4.24 -8.79 -4.99
CA ILE A 123 4.62 -7.42 -4.65
C ILE A 123 5.89 -7.50 -3.82
N LEU A 124 7.04 -7.14 -4.39
CA LEU A 124 8.22 -6.87 -3.56
C LEU A 124 7.91 -5.66 -2.65
N LEU A 125 7.26 -5.87 -1.50
CA LEU A 125 7.22 -4.94 -0.36
C LEU A 125 8.62 -4.79 0.26
N ARG A 126 9.65 -5.27 -0.41
CA ARG A 126 11.07 -5.14 -0.06
C ARG A 126 11.57 -3.68 -0.08
N LYS A 127 10.70 -2.71 -0.36
CA LYS A 127 11.02 -1.27 -0.35
C LYS A 127 10.01 -0.36 0.36
N LEU A 128 9.10 -0.88 1.17
CA LEU A 128 8.19 0.00 1.95
C LEU A 128 8.85 0.73 3.13
N LEU A 129 10.12 0.47 3.45
CA LEU A 129 10.80 1.10 4.59
C LEU A 129 12.26 1.48 4.34
N THR A 130 12.73 1.54 3.09
CA THR A 130 14.09 2.06 2.83
C THR A 130 14.12 3.58 2.73
N ASN A 131 13.00 4.25 2.47
CA ASN A 131 12.89 5.71 2.50
C ASN A 131 12.41 6.30 3.84
N ILE A 132 11.98 5.45 4.79
CA ILE A 132 11.92 5.84 6.22
C ILE A 132 13.32 5.75 6.89
N LEU A 133 14.39 5.44 6.12
CA LEU A 133 15.74 5.20 6.63
C LEU A 133 16.82 6.18 6.16
N VAL A 134 16.48 7.30 5.53
CA VAL A 134 17.47 8.35 5.26
C VAL A 134 16.90 9.72 5.60
N LYS A 135 16.78 9.98 6.90
CA LYS A 135 17.47 11.09 7.57
C LYS A 135 17.76 10.72 9.01
#